data_AF-A0A4Z0PGR9-F1
#
_entry.id   AF-A0A4Z0PGR9-F1
#
_cell.length_a   1.000
_cell.length_b   1.000
_cell.length_c   1.000
_cell.angle_alpha   90.00
_cell.angle_beta   90.00
_cell.angle_gamma   90.00
#
_symmetry.space_group_name_H-M   'P 1'
#
loop_
_entity.id
_entity.type
_entity.pdbx_description
1 polymer ?
#
loop_
_entity_poly.entity_id
_entity_poly.type
_entity_poly.pdbx_seq_one_letter_code
_entity_poly.pdbx_strand_id
1 'polypeptide(L)'
;MEKYSISEEEAEKIFMDVKIWLWLNVKANYDGFKGLAVNDDLFILDEMWHSFILFTHEYTQYCISRFGIYMHHRPTTKAEKDAFRQVLLTDKAEALRTKTESQDQQYEYVLDILGTEVLERWYLYYPNTYHRGVREDLRLKA
;
A
#
# COMPACT_ATOMS: atom_id res chain seq x y z
N MET A 1 -22.41 1.43 -12.51
CA MET A 1 -22.64 1.66 -11.07
C MET A 1 -21.30 2.04 -10.48
N GLU A 2 -21.16 3.24 -9.93
CA GLU A 2 -19.90 3.71 -9.35
C GLU A 2 -19.55 2.84 -8.15
N LYS A 3 -18.31 2.31 -8.11
CA LYS A 3 -17.82 1.39 -7.08
C LYS A 3 -17.61 2.10 -5.73
N TYR A 4 -17.43 3.43 -5.75
CA TYR A 4 -17.17 4.28 -4.60
C TYR A 4 -17.90 5.61 -4.74
N SER A 5 -18.45 6.14 -3.65
CA SER A 5 -19.05 7.48 -3.59
C SER A 5 -18.00 8.50 -3.11
N ILE A 6 -16.98 8.74 -3.94
CA ILE A 6 -15.92 9.74 -3.69
C ILE A 6 -16.05 10.89 -4.70
N SER A 7 -15.74 12.11 -4.27
CA SER A 7 -15.68 13.25 -5.21
C SER A 7 -14.48 13.13 -6.16
N GLU A 8 -14.54 13.84 -7.29
CA GLU A 8 -13.42 13.90 -8.24
C GLU A 8 -12.16 14.49 -7.60
N GLU A 9 -12.30 15.55 -6.78
CA GLU A 9 -11.19 16.15 -6.03
C GLU A 9 -10.52 15.16 -5.07
N GLU A 10 -11.31 14.37 -4.34
CA GLU A 10 -10.78 13.31 -3.47
C GLU A 10 -10.07 12.23 -4.28
N ALA A 11 -10.65 11.81 -5.41
CA ALA A 11 -10.04 10.81 -6.29
C ALA A 11 -8.70 11.29 -6.84
N GLU A 12 -8.60 12.55 -7.28
CA GLU A 12 -7.34 13.16 -7.73
C GLU A 12 -6.29 13.19 -6.62
N LYS A 13 -6.69 13.53 -5.39
CA LYS A 13 -5.80 13.54 -4.22
C LYS A 13 -5.27 12.14 -3.91
N ILE A 14 -6.14 11.13 -3.86
CA ILE A 14 -5.75 9.73 -3.65
C ILE A 14 -4.84 9.26 -4.77
N PHE A 15 -5.12 9.63 -6.03
CA PHE A 15 -4.27 9.28 -7.16
C PHE A 15 -2.89 9.95 -7.08
N MET A 16 -2.81 11.19 -6.59
CA MET A 16 -1.52 11.82 -6.29
C MET A 16 -0.76 11.03 -5.22
N ASP A 17 -1.42 10.62 -4.14
CA ASP A 17 -0.80 9.85 -3.07
C ASP A 17 -0.33 8.46 -3.56
N VAL A 18 -1.02 7.81 -4.50
CA VAL A 18 -0.52 6.59 -5.16
C VAL A 18 0.78 6.85 -5.92
N LYS A 19 0.88 7.96 -6.66
CA LYS A 19 2.12 8.33 -7.36
C LYS A 19 3.27 8.59 -6.38
N ILE A 20 2.98 9.22 -5.24
CA ILE A 20 3.95 9.44 -4.16
C ILE A 20 4.36 8.09 -3.55
N TRP A 21 3.42 7.18 -3.28
CA TRP A 21 3.71 5.83 -2.79
C TRP A 21 4.63 5.05 -3.74
N LEU A 22 4.37 5.09 -5.05
CA LEU A 22 5.23 4.47 -6.06
C LEU A 22 6.64 5.06 -6.06
N TRP A 23 6.75 6.38 -6.02
CA TRP A 23 8.04 7.05 -5.92
C TRP A 23 8.77 6.70 -4.61
N LEU A 24 8.06 6.63 -3.48
CA LEU A 24 8.62 6.29 -2.17
C LEU A 24 9.23 4.88 -2.19
N ASN A 25 8.61 3.93 -2.89
CA ASN A 25 9.17 2.59 -3.08
C ASN A 25 10.49 2.60 -3.87
N VAL A 26 10.61 3.45 -4.90
CA VAL A 26 11.87 3.64 -5.64
C VAL A 26 12.93 4.27 -4.74
N LYS A 27 12.56 5.30 -3.97
CA LYS A 27 13.45 5.97 -3.00
C LYS A 27 13.94 5.00 -1.92
N ALA A 28 13.05 4.21 -1.35
CA ALA A 28 13.39 3.18 -0.36
C ALA A 28 14.40 2.17 -0.90
N ASN A 29 14.22 1.74 -2.15
CA ASN A 29 15.19 0.84 -2.77
C ASN A 29 16.58 1.48 -2.92
N TYR A 30 16.65 2.77 -3.29
CA TYR A 30 17.90 3.52 -3.35
C TYR A 30 18.56 3.68 -1.97
N ASP A 31 17.76 3.90 -0.92
CA ASP A 31 18.22 4.03 0.45
C ASP A 31 18.57 2.69 1.11
N GLY A 32 18.26 1.56 0.46
CA GLY A 32 18.42 0.22 1.01
C GLY A 32 17.33 -0.18 2.02
N PHE A 33 16.27 0.63 2.18
CA PHE A 33 15.13 0.33 3.03
C PHE A 33 14.20 -0.71 2.38
N LYS A 34 13.76 -1.71 3.15
CA LYS A 34 12.91 -2.83 2.69
C LYS A 34 11.58 -2.96 3.44
N GLY A 35 11.25 -2.00 4.30
CA GLY A 35 10.08 -2.07 5.18
C GLY A 35 8.77 -1.54 4.60
N LEU A 36 8.71 -1.16 3.31
CA LEU A 36 7.46 -0.67 2.71
C LEU A 36 6.55 -1.82 2.25
N ALA A 37 5.33 -1.79 2.74
CA ALA A 37 4.25 -2.68 2.35
C ALA A 37 2.90 -1.95 2.37
N VAL A 38 2.04 -2.29 1.42
CA VAL A 38 0.64 -1.87 1.43
C VAL A 38 -0.11 -2.76 2.44
N ASN A 39 -0.47 -2.19 3.58
CA ASN A 39 -1.25 -2.84 4.63
C ASN A 39 -2.72 -2.40 4.61
N ASP A 40 -3.52 -2.82 5.59
CA ASP A 40 -4.94 -2.47 5.66
C ASP A 40 -5.18 -0.95 5.82
N ASP A 41 -4.24 -0.22 6.45
CA ASP A 41 -4.34 1.25 6.60
C ASP A 41 -4.25 1.96 5.24
N LEU A 42 -3.46 1.40 4.32
CA LEU A 42 -3.28 1.93 2.96
C LEU A 42 -4.29 1.35 1.95
N PHE A 43 -5.42 0.82 2.41
CA PHE A 43 -6.42 0.16 1.57
C PHE A 43 -6.88 1.02 0.37
N ILE A 44 -7.14 2.31 0.59
CA ILE A 44 -7.62 3.18 -0.49
C ILE A 44 -6.54 3.44 -1.55
N LEU A 45 -5.27 3.51 -1.14
CA LEU A 45 -4.13 3.59 -2.05
C LEU A 45 -4.00 2.29 -2.87
N ASP A 46 -4.19 1.14 -2.23
CA ASP A 46 -4.20 -0.17 -2.90
C ASP A 46 -5.28 -0.24 -3.99
N GLU A 47 -6.52 0.15 -3.68
CA GLU A 47 -7.63 0.12 -4.64
C GLU A 47 -7.45 1.13 -5.79
N MET A 48 -6.91 2.33 -5.50
CA MET A 48 -6.59 3.30 -6.54
C MET A 48 -5.43 2.82 -7.41
N TRP A 49 -4.40 2.19 -6.85
CA TRP A 49 -3.32 1.60 -7.63
C TRP A 49 -3.80 0.44 -8.50
N HIS A 50 -4.68 -0.44 -7.99
CA HIS A 50 -5.35 -1.46 -8.79
C HIS A 50 -6.15 -0.86 -9.97
N SER A 51 -6.72 0.33 -9.80
CA SER A 51 -7.41 1.01 -10.89
C SER A 51 -6.41 1.59 -11.90
N PHE A 52 -5.32 2.20 -11.42
CA PHE A 52 -4.31 2.80 -12.28
C PHE A 52 -3.56 1.77 -13.15
N ILE A 53 -3.19 0.61 -12.59
CA ILE A 53 -2.42 -0.42 -13.30
C ILE A 53 -3.19 -1.03 -14.48
N LEU A 54 -4.53 -0.94 -14.50
CA LEU A 54 -5.36 -1.41 -15.61
C LEU A 54 -5.22 -0.54 -16.87
N PHE A 55 -4.80 0.72 -16.74
CA PHE A 55 -4.42 1.59 -17.85
C PHE A 55 -2.99 1.23 -18.30
N THR A 56 -2.82 0.00 -18.78
CA THR A 56 -1.51 -0.65 -18.91
C THR A 56 -0.50 0.14 -19.75
N HIS A 57 -0.96 0.86 -20.79
CA HIS A 57 -0.07 1.69 -21.62
C HIS A 57 0.43 2.92 -20.84
N GLU A 58 -0.50 3.69 -20.28
CA GLU A 58 -0.23 4.91 -19.53
C GLU A 58 0.54 4.61 -18.24
N TYR A 59 0.19 3.51 -17.55
CA TYR A 59 0.89 3.03 -16.36
C TYR A 59 2.34 2.67 -16.70
N THR A 60 2.55 1.90 -17.76
CA THR A 60 3.91 1.54 -18.21
C THR A 60 4.72 2.78 -18.57
N GLN A 61 4.15 3.70 -19.37
CA GLN A 61 4.83 4.95 -19.71
C GLN A 61 5.13 5.81 -18.49
N TYR A 62 4.21 5.90 -17.54
CA TYR A 62 4.40 6.63 -16.30
C TYR A 62 5.57 6.04 -15.49
N CYS A 63 5.58 4.72 -15.27
CA CYS A 63 6.65 4.07 -14.53
C CYS A 63 8.01 4.23 -15.21
N ILE A 64 8.11 3.98 -16.53
CA ILE A 64 9.37 4.11 -17.26
C ILE A 64 9.85 5.56 -17.30
N SER A 65 8.97 6.53 -17.57
CA SER A 65 9.37 7.94 -17.66
C SER A 65 9.74 8.58 -16.31
N ARG A 66 9.12 8.15 -15.20
CA ARG A 66 9.35 8.73 -13.87
C ARG A 66 10.39 7.98 -13.06
N PHE A 67 10.48 6.67 -13.22
CA PHE A 67 11.28 5.80 -12.37
C PHE A 67 12.35 5.02 -13.13
N GLY A 68 12.29 4.97 -14.47
CA GLY A 68 13.19 4.16 -15.30
C GLY A 68 12.92 2.64 -15.22
N ILE A 69 11.93 2.21 -14.44
CA ILE A 69 11.56 0.81 -14.21
C ILE A 69 10.05 0.66 -14.17
N TYR A 70 9.55 -0.53 -14.53
CA TYR A 70 8.15 -0.88 -14.33
C TYR A 70 7.91 -1.26 -12.86
N MET A 71 6.96 -0.61 -12.20
CA MET A 71 6.61 -0.92 -10.81
C MET A 71 5.61 -2.07 -10.76
N HIS A 72 6.03 -3.21 -10.24
CA HIS A 72 5.15 -4.36 -10.09
C HIS A 72 4.30 -4.24 -8.82
N HIS A 73 2.98 -4.40 -8.96
CA HIS A 73 2.12 -4.72 -7.82
C HIS A 73 2.18 -6.23 -7.57
N ARG A 74 2.68 -6.63 -6.40
CA ARG A 74 2.79 -8.04 -5.98
C ARG A 74 1.81 -8.30 -4.83
N PRO A 75 0.72 -9.03 -5.06
CA PRO A 75 -0.16 -9.47 -3.98
C PRO A 75 0.55 -10.41 -3.00
N THR A 76 0.16 -10.37 -1.73
CA THR A 76 0.55 -11.39 -0.76
C THR A 76 -0.04 -12.73 -1.15
N THR A 77 0.83 -13.70 -1.42
CA THR A 77 0.49 -15.07 -1.84
C THR A 77 -0.21 -15.84 -0.72
N LYS A 78 -0.90 -16.93 -1.09
CA LYS A 78 -1.49 -17.83 -0.08
C LYS A 78 -0.42 -18.44 0.83
N ALA A 79 0.72 -18.84 0.26
CA ALA A 79 1.81 -19.45 1.02
C ALA A 79 2.36 -18.50 2.10
N GLU A 80 2.55 -17.22 1.78
CA GLU A 80 2.97 -16.21 2.76
C GLU A 80 1.94 -16.02 3.87
N LYS A 81 0.64 -15.99 3.53
CA LYS A 81 -0.45 -15.91 4.51
C LYS A 81 -0.49 -17.13 5.43
N ASP A 82 -0.33 -18.32 4.87
CA ASP A 82 -0.32 -19.57 5.62
C ASP A 82 0.90 -19.64 6.54
N ALA A 83 2.08 -19.23 6.06
CA ALA A 83 3.30 -19.14 6.88
C ALA A 83 3.11 -18.17 8.07
N PHE A 84 2.59 -16.97 7.81
CA PHE A 84 2.29 -16.01 8.88
C PHE A 84 1.27 -16.57 9.87
N ARG A 85 0.22 -17.24 9.40
CA ARG A 85 -0.77 -17.90 10.26
C ARG A 85 -0.13 -18.99 11.12
N GLN A 86 0.81 -19.78 10.61
CA GLN A 86 1.52 -20.78 11.41
C GLN A 86 2.31 -20.12 12.54
N VAL A 87 3.08 -19.07 12.25
CA VAL A 87 3.81 -18.33 13.29
C VAL A 87 2.85 -17.75 14.33
N LEU A 88 1.73 -17.17 13.89
CA LEU A 88 0.71 -16.63 14.79
C LEU A 88 0.10 -17.69 15.73
N LEU A 89 -0.01 -18.95 15.28
CA LEU A 89 -0.50 -20.07 16.07
C LEU A 89 0.57 -20.64 17.02
N THR A 90 1.83 -20.66 16.61
CA THR A 90 2.93 -21.24 17.41
C THR A 90 3.55 -20.25 18.41
N ASP A 91 3.70 -18.99 18.01
CA ASP A 91 4.23 -17.90 18.83
C ASP A 91 3.54 -16.58 18.47
N LYS A 92 2.33 -16.41 19.02
CA LYS A 92 1.52 -15.21 18.82
C LYS A 92 2.25 -13.93 19.25
N ALA A 93 3.03 -14.00 20.32
CA ALA A 93 3.72 -12.82 20.85
C ALA A 93 4.78 -12.34 19.84
N GLU A 94 5.57 -13.25 19.31
CA GLU A 94 6.56 -12.93 18.28
C GLU A 94 5.93 -12.43 16.99
N ALA A 95 4.86 -13.07 16.51
CA ALA A 95 4.15 -12.64 15.31
C ALA A 95 3.64 -11.20 15.42
N LEU A 96 3.09 -10.84 16.59
CA LEU A 96 2.61 -9.48 16.84
C LEU A 96 3.76 -8.49 16.97
N ARG A 97 4.84 -8.83 17.68
CA ARG A 97 6.03 -7.98 17.78
C ARG A 97 6.61 -7.65 16.41
N THR A 98 6.87 -8.67 15.58
CA THR A 98 7.43 -8.49 14.23
C THR A 98 6.52 -7.60 13.37
N LYS A 99 5.19 -7.80 13.46
CA LYS A 99 4.23 -6.98 12.72
C LYS A 99 4.27 -5.52 13.18
N THR A 100 4.26 -5.29 14.49
CA THR A 100 4.32 -3.93 15.06
C THR A 100 5.64 -3.25 14.68
N GLU A 101 6.77 -3.91 14.85
CA GLU A 101 8.09 -3.37 14.48
C GLU A 101 8.16 -2.99 12.99
N SER A 102 7.63 -3.84 12.10
CA SER A 102 7.57 -3.52 10.67
C SER A 102 6.66 -2.34 10.37
N GLN A 103 5.55 -2.17 11.09
CA GLN A 103 4.67 -1.00 10.93
C GLN A 103 5.36 0.26 11.44
N ASP A 104 6.01 0.21 12.60
CA ASP A 104 6.71 1.34 13.19
C ASP A 104 7.83 1.84 12.27
N GLN A 105 8.64 0.94 11.72
CA GLN A 105 9.68 1.28 10.73
C GLN A 105 9.10 1.95 9.48
N GLN A 106 7.94 1.49 8.99
CA GLN A 106 7.27 2.11 7.86
C GLN A 106 6.77 3.51 8.19
N TYR A 107 6.21 3.72 9.39
CA TYR A 107 5.73 5.03 9.83
C TYR A 107 6.88 6.02 9.99
N GLU A 108 7.97 5.61 10.64
CA GLU A 108 9.18 6.41 10.77
C GLU A 108 9.73 6.80 9.39
N TYR A 109 9.84 5.84 8.48
CA TYR A 109 10.35 6.12 7.13
C TYR A 109 9.44 7.07 6.33
N VAL A 110 8.11 6.91 6.42
CA VAL A 110 7.17 7.84 5.78
C VAL A 110 7.27 9.23 6.41
N LEU A 111 7.35 9.32 7.74
CA LEU A 111 7.50 10.58 8.45
C LEU A 111 8.77 11.33 8.05
N ASP A 112 9.89 10.62 7.98
CA ASP A 112 11.19 11.21 7.66
C ASP A 112 11.26 11.75 6.22
N ILE A 113 10.62 11.05 5.27
CA ILE A 113 10.70 11.40 3.85
C ILE A 113 9.58 12.34 3.40
N LEU A 114 8.36 12.17 3.92
CA LEU A 114 7.15 12.85 3.43
C LEU A 114 6.51 13.79 4.46
N GLY A 115 6.92 13.71 5.72
CA GLY A 115 6.45 14.57 6.79
C GLY A 115 5.11 14.16 7.40
N THR A 116 4.75 14.85 8.48
CA THR A 116 3.58 14.55 9.32
C THR A 116 2.26 14.62 8.57
N GLU A 117 2.09 15.58 7.66
CA GLU A 117 0.82 15.75 6.93
C GLU A 117 0.47 14.51 6.09
N VAL A 118 1.48 13.90 5.45
CA VAL A 118 1.28 12.68 4.66
C VAL A 118 1.07 11.48 5.58
N LEU A 119 1.85 11.35 6.65
CA LEU A 119 1.69 10.28 7.63
C LEU A 119 0.27 10.26 8.23
N GLU A 120 -0.20 11.39 8.73
CA GLU A 120 -1.53 11.51 9.31
C GLU A 120 -2.61 11.23 8.27
N ARG A 121 -2.43 11.72 7.04
CA ARG A 121 -3.38 11.45 5.97
C ARG A 121 -3.47 9.95 5.66
N TRP A 122 -2.34 9.27 5.52
CA TRP A 122 -2.28 7.87 5.11
C TRP A 122 -2.68 6.89 6.21
N TYR A 123 -2.31 7.17 7.47
CA TYR A 123 -2.46 6.20 8.56
C TYR A 123 -3.48 6.62 9.63
N LEU A 124 -4.03 7.84 9.56
CA LEU A 124 -5.14 8.27 10.42
C LEU A 124 -6.37 8.62 9.61
N TYR A 125 -6.28 9.50 8.63
CA TYR A 125 -7.47 9.96 7.89
C TYR A 125 -8.03 8.85 6.97
N TYR A 126 -7.22 8.33 6.05
CA TYR A 126 -7.68 7.33 5.08
C TYR A 126 -8.27 6.06 5.68
N PRO A 127 -7.69 5.42 6.71
CA PRO A 127 -8.30 4.24 7.32
C PRO A 127 -9.64 4.53 8.00
N ASN A 128 -9.81 5.72 8.57
CA ASN A 128 -11.05 6.13 9.24
C ASN A 128 -12.13 6.55 8.23
N THR A 129 -11.75 7.06 7.05
CA THR A 129 -12.69 7.48 6.00
C THR A 129 -13.04 6.34 5.05
N TYR A 130 -12.05 5.57 4.62
CA TYR A 130 -12.17 4.51 3.62
C TYR A 130 -11.76 3.17 4.24
N HIS A 131 -12.76 2.42 4.70
CA HIS A 131 -12.55 1.09 5.23
C HIS A 131 -13.10 0.05 4.28
N ARG A 132 -12.49 -1.13 4.29
CA ARG A 132 -13.03 -2.30 3.57
C ARG A 132 -14.36 -2.66 4.23
N GLY A 133 -15.49 -2.28 3.61
CA GLY A 133 -16.76 -2.91 3.93
C GLY A 133 -16.60 -4.43 3.74
N VAL A 134 -17.16 -5.25 4.64
CA VAL A 134 -17.00 -6.71 4.61
C VAL A 134 -17.40 -7.25 3.24
N ARG A 135 -16.43 -7.49 2.36
CA ARG A 135 -16.58 -8.21 1.11
C ARG A 135 -15.40 -9.16 1.00
N GLU A 136 -15.68 -10.40 1.42
CA GLU A 136 -14.87 -11.57 1.14
C GLU A 136 -15.19 -12.06 -0.28
N ASP A 137 -14.68 -11.42 -1.33
CA ASP A 137 -14.56 -12.11 -2.61
C ASP A 137 -13.51 -11.51 -3.55
N LEU A 138 -12.78 -12.42 -4.21
CA LEU A 138 -12.01 -12.21 -5.43
C LEU A 138 -10.75 -11.32 -5.36
N ARG A 139 -9.83 -11.62 -4.43
CA ARG A 139 -8.40 -11.41 -4.73
C ARG A 139 -7.81 -12.74 -5.21
N LEU A 140 -7.42 -12.77 -6.49
CA LEU A 140 -6.91 -13.95 -7.20
C LEU A 140 -5.80 -14.62 -6.38
N LYS A 141 -5.95 -15.94 -6.22
CA LYS A 141 -4.91 -16.84 -5.73
C LYS A 141 -3.83 -16.93 -6.82
N ALA A 142 -2.79 -16.11 -6.70
CA ALA A 142 -1.50 -16.42 -7.29
C ALA A 142 -0.73 -17.31 -6.32
#